data_AF-A0A7V9TLN0-F1
#
_entry.id   AF-A0A7V9TLN0-F1
#
_cell.length_a   1.000
_cell.length_b   1.000
_cell.length_c   1.000
_cell.angle_alpha   90.00
_cell.angle_beta   90.00
_cell.angle_gamma   90.00
#
_symmetry.space_group_name_H-M   'P 1'
#
loop_
_entity.id
_entity.type
_entity.pdbx_description
1 polymer ?
#
loop_
_entity_poly.entity_id
_entity_poly.type
_entity_poly.pdbx_seq_one_letter_code
_entity_poly.pdbx_strand_id
1 'polypeptide(L)'
;VLSMHTVLPLDNAAVIAASRQTGGIVTIEEHTVNGGLGSAVAELLMESGNAPRAFQRVGLRSGFSSIVGSQEYLRGHYSMDERAIVSAAMSVARGFGVFARQSA
;
A
#
# COMPACT_ATOMS: atom_id res chain seq x y z
N VAL A 1 1.98 10.74 7.72
CA VAL A 1 2.23 10.30 6.33
C VAL A 1 3.73 10.35 6.11
N LEU A 2 4.32 9.30 5.52
CA LEU A 2 5.75 9.27 5.16
C LEU A 2 5.88 9.35 3.64
N SER A 3 6.73 10.24 3.16
CA SER A 3 7.12 10.27 1.74
C SER A 3 8.33 9.35 1.56
N MET A 4 8.21 8.36 0.69
CA MET A 4 9.27 7.38 0.41
C MET A 4 9.69 7.48 -1.05
N HIS A 5 10.67 8.34 -1.32
CA HIS A 5 11.13 8.66 -2.67
C HIS A 5 12.12 7.63 -3.24
N THR A 6 12.69 6.78 -2.38
CA THR A 6 13.53 5.65 -2.77
C THR A 6 12.91 4.34 -2.26
N VAL A 7 12.64 3.41 -3.20
CA VAL A 7 12.32 2.02 -2.84
C VAL A 7 13.60 1.28 -2.44
N LEU A 8 14.71 1.61 -3.10
CA LEU A 8 16.04 1.11 -2.77
C LEU A 8 17.05 2.27 -2.89
N PRO A 9 17.82 2.59 -1.82
CA PRO A 9 17.67 2.06 -0.46
C PRO A 9 16.35 2.52 0.18
N LEU A 10 15.69 1.62 0.93
CA LEU A 10 14.51 1.94 1.73
C LEU A 10 14.94 2.61 3.04
N ASP A 11 14.20 3.61 3.51
CA ASP A 11 14.38 4.15 4.86
C ASP A 11 13.78 3.17 5.89
N ASN A 12 14.59 2.19 6.26
CA ASN A 12 14.18 1.12 7.16
C ASN A 12 13.76 1.63 8.54
N ALA A 13 14.45 2.65 9.05
CA ALA A 13 14.20 3.21 10.37
C ALA A 13 12.83 3.90 10.42
N ALA A 14 12.49 4.69 9.40
CA ALA A 14 11.20 5.36 9.30
C ALA A 14 10.04 4.35 9.21
N VAL A 15 10.20 3.28 8.41
CA VAL A 15 9.18 2.25 8.23
C VAL A 15 8.92 1.47 9.53
N ILE A 16 9.98 1.04 10.21
CA ILE A 16 9.86 0.32 11.49
C ILE A 16 9.24 1.23 12.56
N ALA A 17 9.68 2.48 12.66
CA ALA A 17 9.12 3.44 13.60
C ALA A 17 7.62 3.66 13.35
N ALA A 18 7.21 3.85 12.09
CA ALA A 18 5.81 3.98 11.74
C ALA A 18 5.00 2.74 12.13
N SER A 19 5.47 1.54 11.79
CA SER A 19 4.76 0.29 12.11
C SER A 19 4.51 0.16 13.62
N ARG A 20 5.53 0.43 14.45
CA ARG A 20 5.44 0.35 15.91
C ARG A 20 4.52 1.42 16.51
N GLN A 21 4.53 2.64 15.95
CA GLN A 21 3.75 3.77 16.44
C GLN A 21 2.26 3.67 16.06
N THR A 22 1.95 3.17 14.87
CA THR A 22 0.57 3.18 14.33
C THR A 22 -0.11 1.82 14.46
N GLY A 23 0.64 0.72 14.53
CA GLY A 23 0.11 -0.64 14.46
C GLY A 23 -0.51 -1.00 13.09
N GLY A 24 -0.38 -0.12 12.09
CA GLY A 24 -1.03 -0.25 10.79
C GLY A 24 -0.29 0.51 9.69
N ILE A 25 -0.10 -0.12 8.53
CA ILE A 25 0.62 0.48 7.41
C ILE A 25 -0.21 0.38 6.12
N VAL A 26 -0.24 1.48 5.37
CA VAL A 26 -0.73 1.52 3.99
C VAL A 26 0.41 2.01 3.11
N THR A 27 0.77 1.25 2.08
CA THR A 27 1.69 1.73 1.04
C THR A 27 0.89 2.20 -0.18
N ILE A 28 1.39 3.24 -0.84
CA ILE A 28 0.76 3.83 -2.03
C ILE A 28 1.87 3.99 -3.07
N GLU A 29 1.68 3.40 -4.25
CA GLU A 29 2.62 3.49 -5.35
C GLU A 29 1.89 3.46 -6.70
N GLU A 30 2.36 4.24 -7.67
CA GLU A 30 1.89 4.18 -9.06
C GLU A 30 2.76 3.19 -9.86
N HIS A 31 2.88 1.98 -9.30
CA HIS A 31 3.67 0.86 -9.79
C HIS A 31 2.92 -0.44 -9.50
N THR A 32 3.35 -1.56 -10.08
CA THR A 32 2.83 -2.87 -9.68
C THR A 32 3.09 -3.12 -8.20
N VAL A 33 2.09 -3.63 -7.48
CA VAL A 33 2.26 -3.95 -6.06
C VAL A 33 3.33 -5.02 -5.84
N ASN A 34 3.61 -5.85 -6.85
CA ASN A 34 4.57 -6.94 -6.78
C ASN A 34 5.98 -6.44 -7.11
N GLY A 35 6.90 -6.56 -6.15
CA GLY A 35 8.29 -6.11 -6.32
C GLY A 35 8.48 -4.59 -6.20
N GLY A 36 7.41 -3.86 -5.85
CA GLY A 36 7.44 -2.41 -5.63
C GLY A 36 7.69 -2.00 -4.18
N LEU A 37 7.29 -0.77 -3.84
CA LEU A 37 7.41 -0.20 -2.50
C LEU A 37 6.71 -1.08 -1.45
N GLY A 38 5.50 -1.53 -1.75
CA GLY A 38 4.71 -2.37 -0.85
C GLY A 38 5.36 -3.73 -0.57
N SER A 39 6.06 -4.31 -1.54
CA SER A 39 6.84 -5.53 -1.35
C SER A 39 8.06 -5.28 -0.46
N ALA A 40 8.86 -4.25 -0.76
CA ALA A 40 10.04 -3.90 0.04
C ALA A 40 9.70 -3.59 1.50
N VAL A 41 8.61 -2.86 1.75
CA VAL A 41 8.13 -2.58 3.11
C VAL A 41 7.65 -3.86 3.81
N ALA A 42 6.95 -4.75 3.10
CA ALA A 42 6.48 -5.99 3.68
C ALA A 42 7.64 -6.91 4.08
N GLU A 43 8.63 -7.07 3.19
CA GLU A 43 9.85 -7.85 3.44
C GLU A 43 10.56 -7.34 4.69
N LEU A 44 10.87 -6.04 4.76
CA LEU A 44 11.51 -5.42 5.92
C LEU A 44 10.73 -5.66 7.22
N LEU A 45 9.41 -5.46 7.22
CA LEU A 45 8.60 -5.55 8.44
C LEU A 45 8.48 -7.01 8.93
N MET A 46 8.43 -7.98 8.02
CA MET A 46 8.43 -9.39 8.38
C MET A 46 9.80 -9.84 8.92
N GLU A 47 10.88 -9.50 8.22
CA GLU A 47 12.25 -9.91 8.61
C GLU A 47 12.71 -9.27 9.91
N SER A 48 12.31 -8.02 10.18
CA SER A 48 12.67 -7.30 11.41
C SER A 48 11.77 -7.65 12.61
N GLY A 49 10.73 -8.46 12.44
CA GLY A 49 9.77 -8.78 13.50
C GLY A 49 8.86 -7.61 13.91
N ASN A 50 8.67 -6.61 13.03
CA ASN A 50 7.84 -5.42 13.29
C ASN A 50 6.55 -5.45 12.47
N ALA A 51 5.97 -6.62 12.27
CA ALA A 51 4.71 -6.81 11.57
C ALA A 51 3.58 -5.93 12.18
N PRO A 52 2.91 -5.07 11.39
CA PRO A 52 1.76 -4.32 11.87
C PRO A 52 0.54 -5.24 12.00
N ARG A 53 -0.45 -4.84 12.81
CA ARG A 53 -1.73 -5.57 12.92
C ARG A 53 -2.53 -5.56 11.62
N ALA A 54 -2.36 -4.52 10.80
CA ALA A 54 -2.98 -4.42 9.50
C ALA A 54 -2.03 -3.80 8.47
N PHE A 55 -2.04 -4.37 7.26
CA PHE A 55 -1.20 -3.94 6.15
C PHE A 55 -2.03 -3.90 4.87
N GLN A 56 -1.97 -2.80 4.12
CA GLN A 56 -2.64 -2.67 2.82
C GLN A 56 -1.69 -2.04 1.79
N ARG A 57 -1.88 -2.41 0.53
CA ARG A 57 -1.12 -1.89 -0.61
C ARG A 57 -2.08 -1.31 -1.64
N VAL A 58 -1.90 -0.03 -1.96
CA VAL A 58 -2.55 0.68 -3.06
C VAL A 58 -1.54 0.79 -4.19
N GLY A 59 -1.86 0.19 -5.33
CA GLY A 59 -1.00 0.14 -6.51
C GLY A 59 -1.60 -0.76 -7.57
N LEU A 60 -0.92 -0.90 -8.70
CA LEU A 60 -1.40 -1.65 -9.84
C LEU A 60 -1.37 -3.16 -9.55
N ARG A 61 -2.52 -3.84 -9.65
CA ARG A 61 -2.65 -5.27 -9.33
C ARG A 61 -2.56 -6.20 -10.54
N SER A 62 -2.91 -5.70 -11.71
CA SER A 62 -3.03 -6.48 -12.95
C SER A 62 -1.76 -6.48 -13.81
N GLY A 63 -0.58 -6.29 -13.20
CA GLY A 63 0.68 -6.18 -13.93
C GLY A 63 0.91 -4.77 -14.47
N PHE A 64 0.74 -4.57 -15.79
CA PHE A 64 0.97 -3.30 -16.48
C PHE A 64 -0.33 -2.69 -17.00
N SER A 65 -0.34 -1.37 -17.21
CA SER A 65 -1.48 -0.71 -17.84
C SER A 65 -1.65 -1.22 -19.27
N SER A 66 -2.85 -1.66 -19.61
CA SER A 66 -3.23 -2.06 -20.98
C SER A 66 -3.93 -0.93 -21.75
N ILE A 67 -4.17 0.20 -21.09
CA ILE A 67 -4.88 1.36 -21.66
C ILE A 67 -4.05 2.64 -21.51
N VAL A 68 -4.36 3.63 -22.37
CA VAL A 68 -3.71 4.94 -22.40
C VAL A 68 -4.73 6.01 -22.01
N GLY A 69 -4.31 6.97 -21.20
CA GLY A 69 -5.15 8.08 -20.77
C GLY A 69 -4.38 9.05 -19.88
N SER A 70 -5.08 10.07 -19.37
CA SER A 70 -4.49 10.98 -18.38
C SER A 70 -4.19 10.23 -17.08
N GLN A 71 -3.24 10.75 -16.30
CA GLN A 71 -2.88 10.14 -15.01
C GLN A 71 -4.08 10.07 -14.05
N GLU A 72 -4.91 11.10 -14.03
CA GLU A 72 -6.15 11.12 -13.24
C GLU A 72 -7.09 10.00 -13.66
N TYR A 73 -7.32 9.83 -14.96
CA TYR A 73 -8.15 8.76 -15.50
C TYR A 73 -7.59 7.36 -15.15
N LEU A 74 -6.29 7.15 -15.32
CA LEU A 74 -5.66 5.86 -15.04
C LEU A 74 -5.70 5.52 -13.55
N ARG A 75 -5.49 6.50 -12.66
CA ARG A 75 -5.62 6.28 -11.21
C ARG A 75 -7.03 5.89 -10.81
N GLY A 76 -8.04 6.55 -11.35
CA GLY A 76 -9.44 6.15 -11.13
C GLY A 76 -9.73 4.74 -11.65
N HIS A 77 -9.30 4.44 -12.89
CA HIS A 77 -9.50 3.13 -13.52
C HIS A 77 -8.86 1.99 -12.72
N TYR A 78 -7.65 2.19 -12.21
CA TYR A 78 -6.89 1.18 -11.48
C TYR A 78 -7.07 1.21 -9.95
N SER A 79 -8.05 1.97 -9.44
CA SER A 79 -8.30 2.08 -7.99
C SER A 79 -7.05 2.54 -7.21
N MET A 80 -6.39 3.58 -7.70
CA MET A 80 -5.24 4.26 -7.09
C MET A 80 -5.54 5.74 -6.80
N ASP A 81 -6.82 6.10 -6.76
CA ASP A 81 -7.28 7.46 -6.48
C ASP A 81 -7.47 7.72 -4.98
N GLU A 82 -7.92 8.92 -4.64
CA GLU A 82 -8.28 9.33 -3.28
C GLU A 82 -9.19 8.32 -2.59
N ARG A 83 -10.23 7.83 -3.28
CA ARG A 83 -11.23 6.93 -2.70
C ARG A 83 -10.60 5.60 -2.30
N ALA A 84 -9.72 5.07 -3.14
CA ALA A 84 -8.97 3.86 -2.83
C ALA A 84 -8.04 4.04 -1.62
N ILE A 85 -7.34 5.18 -1.54
CA ILE A 85 -6.45 5.50 -0.41
C ILE A 85 -7.24 5.62 0.90
N VAL A 86 -8.36 6.37 0.90
CA VAL A 86 -9.23 6.51 2.06
C VAL A 86 -9.78 5.15 2.50
N SER A 87 -10.25 4.32 1.55
CA SER A 87 -10.76 2.98 1.84
C SER A 87 -9.69 2.11 2.51
N ALA A 88 -8.47 2.10 1.98
CA ALA A 88 -7.35 1.35 2.54
C ALA A 88 -6.98 1.83 3.95
N ALA A 89 -6.89 3.15 4.16
CA ALA A 89 -6.59 3.74 5.46
C ALA A 89 -7.67 3.39 6.50
N MET A 90 -8.95 3.51 6.13
CA MET A 90 -10.06 3.15 7.01
C MET A 90 -10.09 1.64 7.32
N SER A 91 -9.74 0.79 6.35
CA SER A 91 -9.62 -0.65 6.57
C SER A 91 -8.51 -0.99 7.56
N VAL A 92 -7.36 -0.31 7.48
CA VAL A 92 -6.24 -0.49 8.42
C VAL A 92 -6.63 0.03 9.80
N ALA A 93 -7.24 1.21 9.89
CA ALA A 93 -7.63 1.84 11.15
C ALA A 93 -8.67 1.03 11.95
N ARG A 94 -9.61 0.35 11.27
CA ARG A 94 -10.61 -0.50 11.93
C ARG A 94 -10.06 -1.82 12.46
N GLY A 95 -8.83 -2.21 12.08
CA GLY A 95 -8.32 -3.57 12.27
C GLY A 95 -9.07 -4.58 11.39
N PHE A 96 -8.42 -5.65 10.95
CA PHE A 96 -9.04 -6.67 10.08
C PHE A 96 -10.39 -7.15 10.64
N GLY A 97 -11.48 -6.75 9.98
CA GLY A 97 -12.82 -6.99 10.48
C GLY A 97 -13.95 -6.62 9.53
N VAL A 98 -13.75 -6.60 8.20
CA VAL A 98 -14.82 -6.92 7.23
C VAL A 98 -14.12 -7.36 5.94
N PHE A 99 -14.08 -8.67 5.66
CA PHE A 99 -13.99 -9.13 4.28
C PHE A 99 -15.27 -8.68 3.59
N ALA A 100 -15.23 -7.53 2.90
CA ALA A 100 -16.25 -7.22 1.93
C ALA A 100 -16.11 -8.28 0.83
N ARG A 101 -16.99 -9.28 0.87
CA ARG A 101 -17.20 -10.21 -0.23
C ARG A 101 -17.43 -9.37 -1.49
N GLN A 102 -16.48 -9.38 -2.42
CA GLN A 102 -16.82 -9.05 -3.79
C GLN A 102 -17.49 -10.30 -4.36
N SER A 103 -18.79 -10.18 -4.52
CA SER A 103 -19.66 -11.09 -5.26
C SER A 103 -19.19 -11.18 -6.72
N ALA A 104 -19.39 -12.37 -7.28
CA ALA A 104 -19.37 -12.80 -8.69
C ALA A 104 -19.15 -11.74 -9.78
#